data_AF-A0A6G4RFG9-F1
#
_entry.id   AF-A0A6G4RFG9-F1
#
_cell.length_a   1.000
_cell.length_b   1.000
_cell.length_c   1.000
_cell.angle_alpha   90.00
_cell.angle_beta   90.00
_cell.angle_gamma   90.00
#
_symmetry.space_group_name_H-M   'P 1'
#
loop_
_entity.id
_entity.type
_entity.pdbx_description
1 polymer ?
#
loop_
_entity_poly.entity_id
_entity_poly.type
_entity_poly.pdbx_seq_one_letter_code
_entity_poly.pdbx_strand_id
1 'polypeptide(L)'
;MTEALRDYVLLYEYLPSDDPLDEVITATAPASNFEEDWTVVANSNLTEERAVEDIPRRGSQTTVRPDQALIFLGERHAGIIGAGASEFYDDRFDVSEDTLRTEFMDDVRSEFD
;
A
#
# COMPACT_ATOMS: atom_id res chain seq x y z
N MET A 1 -11.34 -5.58 9.67
CA MET A 1 -10.34 -5.29 8.63
C MET A 1 -9.10 -4.83 9.37
N THR A 2 -7.97 -5.47 9.12
CA THR A 2 -7.00 -5.85 10.17
C THR A 2 -6.21 -4.66 10.73
N GLU A 3 -6.23 -4.48 12.05
CA GLU A 3 -5.27 -3.63 12.80
C GLU A 3 -3.84 -3.82 12.27
N ALA A 4 -3.48 -5.02 11.81
CA ALA A 4 -2.21 -5.34 11.17
C ALA A 4 -1.84 -4.50 9.93
N LEU A 5 -2.78 -4.05 9.08
CA LEU A 5 -2.43 -3.18 7.94
C LEU A 5 -2.16 -1.75 8.42
N ARG A 6 -3.01 -1.24 9.33
CA ARG A 6 -2.81 0.05 9.98
C ARG A 6 -1.47 0.07 10.70
N ASP A 7 -1.21 -0.96 11.50
CA ASP A 7 0.04 -1.13 12.22
C ASP A 7 1.20 -1.29 11.24
N TYR A 8 1.07 -2.00 10.11
CA TYR A 8 2.12 -2.10 9.10
C TYR A 8 2.42 -0.74 8.45
N VAL A 9 1.41 -0.02 7.94
CA VAL A 9 1.61 1.31 7.31
C VAL A 9 2.20 2.31 8.32
N LEU A 10 1.74 2.29 9.58
CA LEU A 10 2.27 3.14 10.65
C LEU A 10 3.64 2.66 11.17
N LEU A 11 3.91 1.35 11.22
CA LEU A 11 5.23 0.81 11.59
C LEU A 11 6.25 1.21 10.53
N TYR A 12 5.98 1.19 9.24
CA TYR A 12 6.98 1.63 8.27
C TYR A 12 7.28 3.14 8.30
N GLU A 13 6.33 3.97 8.73
CA GLU A 13 6.64 5.38 9.03
C GLU A 13 7.51 5.55 10.29
N TYR A 14 7.56 4.58 11.22
CA TYR A 14 8.14 4.80 12.55
C TYR A 14 9.08 3.73 13.16
N LEU A 15 8.94 2.42 12.90
CA LEU A 15 9.79 1.32 13.41
C LEU A 15 9.75 0.03 12.55
N PRO A 16 10.88 -0.66 12.31
CA PRO A 16 10.86 -2.04 11.79
C PRO A 16 10.19 -2.97 12.81
N SER A 17 9.25 -3.81 12.38
CA SER A 17 8.62 -4.81 13.25
C SER A 17 9.60 -5.94 13.54
N ASP A 18 9.75 -6.34 14.81
CA ASP A 18 10.60 -7.47 15.21
C ASP A 18 9.98 -8.85 14.91
N ASP A 19 8.70 -8.92 14.52
CA ASP A 19 7.99 -10.16 14.18
C ASP A 19 7.47 -10.09 12.72
N PRO A 20 8.23 -10.63 11.75
CA PRO A 20 7.81 -10.68 10.35
C PRO A 20 6.66 -11.68 10.19
N LEU A 21 5.51 -11.19 9.73
CA LEU A 21 4.43 -12.08 9.27
C LEU A 21 4.87 -12.70 7.94
N ASP A 22 4.89 -14.03 7.85
CA ASP A 22 5.27 -14.76 6.63
C ASP A 22 4.12 -14.85 5.61
N GLU A 23 3.38 -13.76 5.44
CA GLU A 23 2.27 -13.64 4.51
C GLU A 23 2.25 -12.26 3.84
N VAL A 24 1.68 -12.19 2.65
CA VAL A 24 1.43 -10.91 1.99
C VAL A 24 0.09 -10.39 2.46
N ILE A 25 0.09 -9.19 3.01
CA ILE A 25 -1.10 -8.50 3.47
C ILE A 25 -1.68 -7.73 2.29
N THR A 26 -2.94 -8.01 1.95
CA THR A 26 -3.69 -7.23 0.96
C THR A 26 -4.88 -6.57 1.63
N ALA A 27 -5.09 -5.28 1.37
CA ALA A 27 -6.24 -4.56 1.87
C ALA A 27 -6.76 -3.55 0.85
N THR A 28 -8.06 -3.30 0.92
CA THR A 28 -8.76 -2.36 0.05
C THR A 28 -9.54 -1.35 0.88
N ALA A 29 -9.52 -0.09 0.47
CA ALA A 29 -10.26 0.99 1.09
C ALA A 29 -10.89 1.87 -0.01
N PRO A 30 -12.12 2.37 0.18
CA PRO A 30 -12.70 3.33 -0.76
C PRO A 30 -11.84 4.60 -0.82
N ALA A 31 -11.66 5.16 -2.01
CA ALA A 31 -10.99 6.45 -2.15
C ALA A 31 -12.03 7.57 -2.20
N SER A 32 -12.07 8.45 -1.19
CA SER A 32 -13.19 9.40 -1.04
C SER A 32 -13.27 10.43 -2.18
N ASN A 33 -12.12 10.77 -2.75
CA ASN A 33 -12.00 11.79 -3.80
C ASN A 33 -11.75 11.20 -5.19
N PHE A 34 -11.86 9.87 -5.35
CA PHE A 34 -11.70 9.19 -6.62
C PHE A 34 -12.85 8.20 -6.86
N GLU A 35 -13.13 7.86 -8.11
CA GLU A 35 -14.17 6.88 -8.46
C GLU A 35 -13.68 5.42 -8.40
N GLU A 36 -12.55 5.18 -7.72
CA GLU A 36 -11.85 3.90 -7.63
C GLU A 36 -11.49 3.58 -6.17
N ASP A 37 -11.11 2.34 -5.88
CA ASP A 37 -10.66 1.94 -4.54
C ASP A 37 -9.13 1.99 -4.43
N TRP A 38 -8.64 2.31 -3.25
CA TRP A 38 -7.26 2.04 -2.86
C TRP A 38 -7.07 0.54 -2.67
N THR A 39 -5.97 0.00 -3.20
CA THR A 39 -5.49 -1.35 -2.88
C THR A 39 -4.06 -1.27 -2.40
N VAL A 40 -3.79 -1.80 -1.20
CA VAL A 40 -2.47 -1.87 -0.60
C VAL A 40 -2.03 -3.32 -0.55
N VAL A 41 -0.82 -3.59 -1.03
CA VAL A 41 -0.18 -4.90 -0.96
C VAL A 41 1.13 -4.78 -0.22
N ALA A 42 1.21 -5.36 0.97
CA ALA A 42 2.33 -5.26 1.89
C ALA A 42 3.01 -6.61 2.06
N ASN A 43 4.34 -6.64 1.90
CA ASN A 43 5.15 -7.81 2.21
C ASN A 43 5.86 -7.61 3.55
N SER A 44 5.32 -8.24 4.58
CA SER A 44 5.89 -8.25 5.93
C SER A 44 7.05 -9.22 6.11
N ASN A 45 7.39 -10.01 5.10
CA ASN A 45 8.65 -10.75 5.10
C ASN A 45 9.79 -9.77 4.83
N LEU A 46 10.76 -9.72 5.75
CA LEU A 46 11.92 -8.82 5.69
C LEU A 46 13.06 -9.34 4.81
N THR A 47 12.93 -10.56 4.28
CA THR A 47 14.02 -11.28 3.61
C THR A 47 13.71 -11.74 2.20
N GLU A 48 12.46 -12.10 1.91
CA GLU A 48 12.06 -12.69 0.62
C GLU A 48 11.01 -11.85 -0.10
N GLU A 49 11.18 -11.70 -1.42
CA GLU A 49 10.16 -11.14 -2.29
C GLU A 49 8.99 -12.12 -2.45
N ARG A 50 7.78 -11.58 -2.63
CA ARG A 50 6.57 -12.36 -2.77
C ARG A 50 5.81 -11.93 -4.02
N ALA A 51 5.28 -12.90 -4.76
CA ALA A 51 4.39 -12.63 -5.88
C ALA A 51 2.94 -12.77 -5.44
N VAL A 52 2.11 -11.86 -5.92
CA VAL A 52 0.67 -11.79 -5.65
C VAL A 52 -0.08 -11.78 -6.97
N GLU A 53 -1.07 -12.66 -7.08
CA GLU A 53 -1.93 -12.76 -8.25
C GLU A 53 -3.15 -11.85 -8.11
N ASP A 54 -3.73 -11.49 -9.26
CA ASP A 54 -4.97 -10.73 -9.39
C ASP A 54 -4.94 -9.28 -8.86
N ILE A 55 -3.75 -8.70 -8.65
CA ILE A 55 -3.57 -7.29 -8.23
C ILE A 55 -2.75 -6.50 -9.28
N PRO A 56 -3.11 -5.25 -9.61
CA PRO A 56 -4.34 -4.55 -9.18
C PRO A 56 -5.60 -5.04 -9.91
N ARG A 57 -5.45 -5.91 -10.92
CA ARG A 57 -6.57 -6.47 -11.67
C ARG A 57 -6.39 -7.96 -11.92
N ARG A 58 -7.52 -8.63 -12.13
CA ARG A 58 -7.61 -10.06 -12.40
C ARG A 58 -6.69 -10.50 -13.55
N GLY A 59 -5.97 -11.61 -13.33
CA GLY A 59 -5.01 -12.20 -14.25
C GLY A 59 -3.65 -11.51 -14.26
N SER A 60 -3.43 -10.48 -13.44
CA SER A 60 -2.14 -9.83 -13.28
C SER A 60 -1.32 -10.52 -12.19
N GLN A 61 0.00 -10.41 -12.28
CA GLN A 61 0.91 -10.85 -11.24
C GLN A 61 1.80 -9.67 -10.86
N THR A 62 1.87 -9.38 -9.57
CA THR A 62 2.66 -8.29 -9.01
C THR A 62 3.63 -8.85 -7.99
N THR A 63 4.91 -8.47 -8.10
CA THR A 63 5.93 -8.82 -7.12
C THR A 63 6.12 -7.67 -6.14
N VAL A 64 6.08 -7.99 -4.84
CA VAL A 64 6.35 -7.07 -3.74
C VAL A 64 7.66 -7.49 -3.08
N ARG A 65 8.62 -6.57 -3.01
CA ARG A 65 9.93 -6.85 -2.40
C ARG A 65 9.79 -7.02 -0.89
N PRO A 66 10.80 -7.56 -0.20
CA PRO A 66 10.80 -7.55 1.24
C PRO A 66 10.61 -6.13 1.75
N ASP A 67 9.90 -5.98 2.87
CA ASP A 67 9.88 -4.72 3.61
C ASP A 67 9.22 -3.56 2.82
N GLN A 68 8.29 -3.90 1.92
CA GLN A 68 7.67 -2.98 0.97
C GLN A 68 6.14 -3.14 0.95
N ALA A 69 5.44 -2.02 0.84
CA ALA A 69 4.05 -1.92 0.41
C ALA A 69 3.97 -1.27 -0.98
N LEU A 70 3.12 -1.83 -1.84
CA LEU A 70 2.66 -1.20 -3.08
C LEU A 70 1.27 -0.63 -2.87
N ILE A 71 1.03 0.57 -3.39
CA ILE A 71 -0.24 1.28 -3.34
C ILE A 71 -0.78 1.41 -4.75
N PHE A 72 -2.02 1.00 -4.94
CA PHE A 72 -2.76 1.13 -6.19
C PHE A 72 -4.03 1.94 -5.97
N LEU A 73 -4.41 2.73 -6.97
CA LEU A 73 -5.71 3.38 -7.08
C LEU A 73 -6.40 2.80 -8.31
N GLY A 74 -7.41 1.97 -8.09
CA GLY A 74 -7.97 1.10 -9.11
C GLY A 74 -6.88 0.24 -9.77
N GLU A 75 -6.77 0.27 -11.10
CA GLU A 75 -5.75 -0.50 -11.83
C GLU A 75 -4.35 0.17 -11.87
N ARG A 76 -4.19 1.37 -11.31
CA ARG A 76 -2.97 2.18 -11.46
C ARG A 76 -2.07 2.11 -10.24
N HIS A 77 -0.77 1.94 -10.48
CA HIS A 77 0.23 1.98 -9.41
C HIS A 77 0.48 3.43 -8.96
N ALA A 78 -0.01 3.75 -7.76
CA ALA A 78 -0.07 5.08 -7.17
C ALA A 78 1.15 5.41 -6.32
N GLY A 79 1.80 4.42 -5.72
CA GLY A 79 2.97 4.66 -4.90
C GLY A 79 3.54 3.41 -4.23
N ILE A 80 4.62 3.64 -3.49
CA ILE A 80 5.36 2.62 -2.75
C ILE A 80 5.69 3.19 -1.37
N ILE A 81 5.57 2.35 -0.34
CA ILE A 81 6.10 2.63 1.00
C ILE A 81 7.09 1.51 1.34
N GLY A 82 8.25 1.81 1.88
CA GLY A 82 9.19 0.79 2.37
C GLY A 82 10.22 1.37 3.33
N ALA A 83 11.09 0.54 3.90
CA ALA A 83 12.08 1.04 4.84
C ALA A 83 13.07 1.98 4.14
N GLY A 84 13.01 3.24 4.53
CA GLY A 84 13.95 4.29 4.10
C GLY A 84 13.38 5.28 3.09
N ALA A 85 12.24 5.00 2.45
CA ALA A 85 11.57 5.98 1.58
C ALA A 85 10.10 5.62 1.30
N SER A 86 9.29 6.66 1.16
CA SER A 86 7.95 6.59 0.57
C SER A 86 7.95 7.46 -0.69
N GLU A 87 7.36 6.95 -1.77
CA GLU A 87 7.28 7.65 -3.05
C GLU A 87 5.87 7.48 -3.63
N PHE A 88 5.26 8.57 -4.07
CA PHE A 88 3.99 8.55 -4.80
C PHE A 88 4.23 9.03 -6.24
N TYR A 89 3.51 8.45 -7.19
CA TYR A 89 3.72 8.70 -8.62
C TYR A 89 2.64 9.64 -9.16
N ASP A 90 2.93 10.93 -9.25
CA ASP A 90 1.98 11.96 -9.71
C ASP A 90 1.80 11.99 -11.23
N ASP A 91 2.81 11.54 -11.99
CA ASP A 91 2.83 11.49 -13.46
C ASP A 91 1.71 10.63 -14.09
N ARG A 92 0.97 9.89 -13.26
CA ARG A 92 -0.10 8.98 -13.63
C ARG A 92 -1.49 9.47 -13.22
N PHE A 93 -1.58 10.62 -12.57
CA PHE A 93 -2.82 11.21 -12.05
C PHE A 93 -2.88 12.72 -12.36
N ASP A 94 -4.09 13.26 -12.39
CA ASP A 94 -4.31 14.71 -12.59
C ASP A 94 -4.15 15.51 -11.28
N VAL A 95 -3.40 14.98 -10.31
CA VAL A 95 -3.15 15.58 -8.99
C VAL A 95 -1.66 15.51 -8.66
N SER A 96 -1.19 16.41 -7.79
CA SER A 96 0.20 16.37 -7.34
C SER A 96 0.47 15.18 -6.41
N GLU A 97 1.75 14.83 -6.28
CA GLU A 97 2.23 13.79 -5.35
C GLU A 97 1.72 14.02 -3.93
N ASP A 98 1.89 15.25 -3.41
CA ASP A 98 1.46 15.63 -2.07
C ASP A 98 -0.05 15.43 -1.89
N THR A 99 -0.86 15.80 -2.89
CA THR A 99 -2.31 15.60 -2.84
C THR A 99 -2.63 14.10 -2.81
N LEU A 100 -2.06 13.32 -3.73
CA LEU A 100 -2.30 11.87 -3.79
C LEU A 100 -1.92 11.17 -2.47
N ARG A 101 -0.81 11.57 -1.87
CA ARG A 101 -0.34 11.06 -0.57
C ARG A 101 -1.30 11.47 0.56
N THR A 102 -1.70 12.73 0.65
CA THR A 102 -2.62 13.20 1.69
C THR A 102 -3.94 12.46 1.62
N GLU A 103 -4.52 12.33 0.43
CA GLU A 103 -5.78 11.61 0.20
C GLU A 103 -5.69 10.15 0.64
N PHE A 104 -4.64 9.44 0.21
CA PHE A 104 -4.40 8.06 0.65
C PHE A 104 -4.33 7.95 2.18
N MET A 105 -3.58 8.84 2.84
CA MET A 105 -3.42 8.78 4.29
C MET A 105 -4.72 9.12 5.03
N ASP A 106 -5.51 10.06 4.52
CA ASP A 106 -6.79 10.45 5.14
C ASP A 106 -7.84 9.34 4.97
N ASP A 107 -7.95 8.75 3.79
CA ASP A 107 -8.87 7.63 3.51
C ASP A 107 -8.51 6.39 4.34
N VAL A 108 -7.23 6.02 4.36
CA VAL A 108 -6.74 4.92 5.20
C VAL A 108 -7.04 5.21 6.67
N ARG A 109 -6.74 6.41 7.17
CA ARG A 109 -7.06 6.74 8.58
C ARG A 109 -8.55 6.65 8.89
N SER A 110 -9.41 7.15 8.00
CA SER A 110 -10.86 7.15 8.22
C SER A 110 -11.48 5.75 8.27
N GLU A 111 -10.91 4.77 7.55
CA GLU A 111 -11.42 3.39 7.54
C GLU A 111 -10.98 2.57 8.76
N PHE A 112 -10.00 3.07 9.54
CA PHE A 112 -9.40 2.34 10.66
C PHE A 112 -9.51 3.06 12.02
N ASP A 113 -10.36 4.08 12.14
CA ASP A 113 -10.76 4.76 13.39
C ASP A 113 -12.07 4.18 13.96
#